data_AF-A0A8T2A061-F1
#
_entry.id   AF-A0A8T2A061-F1
#
_cell.length_a   1.000
_cell.length_b   1.000
_cell.length_c   1.000
_cell.angle_alpha   90.00
_cell.angle_beta   90.00
_cell.angle_gamma   90.00
#
_symmetry.space_group_name_H-M   'P 1'
#
loop_
_entity.id
_entity.type
_entity.pdbx_description
1 polymer ?
#
loop_
_entity_poly.entity_id
_entity_poly.type
_entity_poly.pdbx_seq_one_letter_code
_entity_poly.pdbx_strand_id
1 'polypeptide(L)'
;MNRALISKVGWRLLNNVDSLWARVLRSKYKVGEIQDRAWLTPKGTWSSTWRSICVGLREVISGGVSWVPGDGQQTRFWLDSWLIPEPLLGWASGQVPQGEQGKVLADYWIEGAATVHASDLHYHASNSESSLPPRFQTAHLENRDSETIPSDSRRFRFRFRFRSEKRSSTGDSMLPSSFRSQFYIVRSAYALLSQEETPLPSMDRFFDRIWRVMAPERVRYFLWLVGHQAIMSNVERVRRHLGDTAVCQVCKGADESIIHILRDCPAMEGIWRRLVPPRERQYFFAKSIMEWLFDNLGSRKEQGSEDWPTLFSVAVWWSWKWRCMNVFGESGKCRDRVRFLKDMAAEVTNAHALARGNQGGQPRVERIISWKRPREGWVKLSTDGASRGNPGPAAAGGVVRGEDGTWLGGFALRIGICSAPLAELWGVYYGLLIAWEKGYRRVELEVDSELVVGFLRSGVSDAHPLAFLVRMCHGFISRDWLVRVTHVYREANRLADGLANYAFTLQLGILSFDYCPDVVHSIMLADINGTAVPRFIRL
;
A
#
# COMPACT_ATOMS: atom_id res chain seq x y z
N MET A 1 3.53 -21.38 -13.97
CA MET A 1 4.54 -20.82 -13.04
C MET A 1 4.90 -19.42 -13.50
N ASN A 2 5.01 -18.46 -12.58
CA ASN A 2 5.28 -17.07 -12.92
C ASN A 2 6.76 -16.86 -13.28
N ARG A 3 7.07 -16.85 -14.58
CA ARG A 3 8.45 -16.77 -15.10
C ARG A 3 9.17 -15.47 -14.71
N ALA A 4 8.47 -14.33 -14.69
CA ALA A 4 9.06 -13.07 -14.23
C ALA A 4 9.41 -13.10 -12.73
N LEU A 5 8.53 -13.61 -11.86
CA LEU A 5 8.84 -13.67 -10.43
C LEU A 5 9.97 -14.66 -10.12
N ILE A 6 10.03 -15.81 -10.79
CA ILE A 6 11.10 -16.79 -10.54
C ILE A 6 12.46 -16.29 -11.08
N SER A 7 12.48 -15.51 -12.16
CA SER A 7 13.69 -14.82 -12.64
C SER A 7 14.23 -13.80 -11.63
N LYS A 8 13.36 -13.15 -10.83
CA LYS A 8 13.82 -12.31 -9.71
C LYS A 8 14.60 -13.10 -8.66
N VAL A 9 14.17 -14.32 -8.37
CA VAL A 9 14.87 -15.23 -7.45
C VAL A 9 16.22 -15.64 -8.06
N GLY A 10 16.25 -15.97 -9.35
CA GLY A 10 17.48 -16.23 -10.10
C GLY A 10 18.45 -15.04 -10.07
N TRP A 11 17.97 -13.82 -10.30
CA TRP A 11 18.79 -12.60 -10.21
C TRP A 11 19.40 -12.41 -8.82
N ARG A 12 18.62 -12.63 -7.75
CA ARG A 12 19.13 -12.57 -6.38
C ARG A 12 20.16 -13.66 -6.07
N LEU A 13 20.03 -14.84 -6.67
CA LEU A 13 21.01 -15.91 -6.51
C LEU A 13 22.38 -15.52 -7.08
N LEU A 14 22.38 -14.75 -8.17
CA LEU A 14 23.60 -14.27 -8.81
C LEU A 14 24.24 -13.11 -8.02
N ASN A 15 23.43 -12.18 -7.51
CA ASN A 15 23.92 -10.90 -6.94
C ASN A 15 23.98 -10.84 -5.40
N ASN A 16 23.18 -11.64 -4.68
CA ASN A 16 23.15 -11.63 -3.20
C ASN A 16 23.94 -12.81 -2.64
N VAL A 17 25.23 -12.88 -2.99
CA VAL A 17 26.11 -14.03 -2.71
C VAL A 17 26.30 -14.34 -1.23
N ASP A 18 26.15 -13.35 -0.35
CA ASP A 18 26.38 -13.49 1.09
C ASP A 18 25.20 -14.14 1.84
N SER A 19 24.03 -14.20 1.22
CA SER A 19 22.85 -14.76 1.86
C SER A 19 22.93 -16.29 1.98
N LEU A 20 22.55 -16.83 3.14
CA LEU A 20 22.70 -18.27 3.46
C LEU A 20 22.07 -19.19 2.40
N TRP A 21 20.85 -18.87 1.95
CA TRP A 21 20.15 -19.66 0.93
C TRP A 21 20.89 -19.65 -0.42
N ALA A 22 21.48 -18.50 -0.80
CA ALA A 22 22.25 -18.38 -2.03
C ALA A 22 23.54 -19.19 -1.94
N ARG A 23 24.27 -19.11 -0.82
CA ARG A 23 25.48 -19.93 -0.58
C ARG A 23 25.19 -21.43 -0.68
N VAL A 24 24.12 -21.89 -0.05
CA VAL A 24 23.69 -23.30 -0.08
C VAL A 24 23.37 -23.75 -1.51
N LEU A 25 22.55 -22.99 -2.24
CA LEU A 25 22.18 -23.35 -3.61
C LEU A 25 23.37 -23.29 -4.57
N ARG A 26 24.22 -22.25 -4.46
CA ARG A 26 25.42 -22.10 -5.28
C ARG A 26 26.40 -23.25 -5.07
N SER A 27 26.62 -23.67 -3.83
CA SER A 27 27.49 -24.81 -3.49
C SER A 27 26.92 -26.15 -3.96
N LYS A 28 25.62 -26.38 -3.72
CA LYS A 28 24.92 -27.63 -4.07
C LYS A 28 24.85 -27.84 -5.59
N TYR A 29 24.51 -26.80 -6.34
CA TYR A 29 24.28 -26.89 -7.78
C TYR A 29 25.44 -26.37 -8.64
N LYS A 30 26.58 -26.02 -8.00
CA LYS A 30 27.80 -25.55 -8.67
C LYS A 30 27.51 -24.38 -9.62
N VAL A 31 26.86 -23.34 -9.07
CA VAL A 31 26.48 -22.15 -9.83
C VAL A 31 27.74 -21.40 -10.29
N GLY A 32 27.92 -21.37 -11.61
CA GLY A 32 29.00 -20.63 -12.27
C GLY A 32 28.54 -19.27 -12.81
N GLU A 33 29.32 -18.73 -13.73
CA GLU A 33 28.97 -17.50 -14.44
C GLU A 33 27.73 -17.70 -15.32
N ILE A 34 26.87 -16.68 -15.43
CA ILE A 34 25.58 -16.80 -16.12
C ILE A 34 25.73 -17.02 -17.64
N GLN A 35 26.90 -16.70 -18.19
CA GLN A 35 27.31 -16.91 -19.57
C GLN A 35 27.65 -18.38 -19.83
N ASP A 36 28.19 -19.10 -18.83
CA ASP A 36 28.40 -20.53 -18.92
C ASP A 36 27.06 -21.27 -18.77
N ARG A 37 26.53 -21.77 -19.90
CA ARG A 37 25.25 -22.48 -19.92
C ARG A 37 25.34 -23.91 -19.39
N ALA A 38 26.54 -24.44 -19.15
CA ALA A 38 26.72 -25.83 -18.74
C ALA A 38 26.01 -26.13 -17.41
N TRP A 39 26.13 -25.25 -16.41
CA TRP A 39 25.49 -25.43 -15.10
C TRP A 39 23.98 -25.17 -15.09
N LEU A 40 23.42 -24.58 -16.16
CA LEU A 40 21.98 -24.36 -16.32
C LEU A 40 21.26 -25.54 -16.99
N THR A 41 21.97 -26.58 -17.42
CA THR A 41 21.41 -27.71 -18.17
C THR A 41 20.64 -28.67 -17.25
N PRO A 42 19.33 -28.94 -17.49
CA PRO A 42 18.50 -29.70 -16.54
C PRO A 42 19.01 -31.13 -16.32
N LYS A 43 19.14 -31.55 -15.05
CA LYS A 43 19.39 -32.95 -14.69
C LYS A 43 18.17 -33.53 -13.97
N GLY A 44 17.85 -34.80 -14.24
CA GLY A 44 16.67 -35.49 -13.67
C GLY A 44 16.66 -35.55 -12.14
N THR A 45 17.84 -35.48 -11.51
CA THR A 45 18.02 -35.52 -10.04
C THR A 45 17.79 -34.17 -9.35
N TRP A 46 17.46 -33.12 -10.08
CA TRP A 46 17.31 -31.78 -9.52
C TRP A 46 15.95 -31.56 -8.86
N SER A 47 15.94 -30.78 -7.78
CA SER A 47 14.70 -30.38 -7.11
C SER A 47 13.81 -29.55 -8.05
N SER A 48 12.49 -29.64 -7.86
CA SER A 48 11.50 -28.83 -8.60
C SER A 48 11.78 -27.33 -8.45
N THR A 49 12.17 -26.89 -7.26
CA THR A 49 12.60 -25.50 -6.97
C THR A 49 13.79 -25.08 -7.82
N TRP A 50 14.83 -25.92 -7.90
CA TRP A 50 16.02 -25.59 -8.68
C TRP A 50 15.73 -25.54 -10.18
N ARG A 51 14.97 -26.51 -10.70
CA ARG A 51 14.51 -26.51 -12.08
C ARG A 51 13.75 -25.22 -12.42
N SER A 52 12.91 -24.75 -11.51
CA SER A 52 12.15 -23.50 -11.67
C SER A 52 13.06 -22.26 -11.74
N ILE A 53 14.09 -22.20 -10.88
CA ILE A 53 15.07 -21.12 -10.87
C ILE A 53 15.89 -21.12 -12.18
N CYS A 54 16.32 -22.29 -12.66
CA CYS A 54 17.04 -22.43 -13.93
C CYS A 54 16.21 -21.94 -15.13
N VAL A 55 14.90 -22.18 -15.14
CA VAL A 55 13.98 -21.66 -16.17
C VAL A 55 14.01 -20.13 -16.17
N GLY A 56 13.87 -19.50 -15.00
CA GLY A 56 13.90 -18.04 -14.88
C GLY A 56 15.25 -17.42 -15.28
N LEU A 57 16.36 -18.09 -14.94
CA LEU A 57 17.70 -17.68 -15.32
C LEU A 57 17.90 -17.77 -16.84
N ARG A 58 17.53 -18.88 -17.46
CA ARG A 58 17.76 -19.13 -18.89
C ARG A 58 16.90 -18.26 -19.80
N GLU A 59 15.60 -18.16 -19.50
CA GLU A 59 14.63 -17.54 -20.41
C GLU A 59 14.60 -16.02 -20.30
N VAL A 60 15.02 -15.45 -19.17
CA VAL A 60 14.90 -14.00 -18.90
C VAL A 60 16.25 -13.37 -18.59
N ILE A 61 17.02 -13.95 -17.66
CA ILE A 61 18.26 -13.32 -17.19
C ILE A 61 19.36 -13.45 -18.25
N SER A 62 19.62 -14.64 -18.77
CA SER A 62 20.70 -14.89 -19.75
C SER A 62 20.56 -14.07 -21.03
N GLY A 63 19.35 -13.72 -21.45
CA GLY A 63 19.11 -12.86 -22.62
C GLY A 63 19.12 -11.35 -22.32
N GLY A 64 18.94 -10.96 -21.05
CA GLY A 64 18.79 -9.57 -20.63
C GLY A 64 19.99 -8.97 -19.88
N VAL A 65 21.04 -9.75 -19.59
CA VAL A 65 22.26 -9.26 -18.93
C VAL A 65 23.29 -8.82 -19.97
N SER A 66 23.83 -7.61 -19.80
CA SER A 66 25.00 -7.12 -20.53
C SER A 66 26.17 -6.90 -19.57
N TRP A 67 27.39 -7.09 -20.07
CA TRP A 67 28.61 -6.74 -19.33
C TRP A 67 28.72 -5.22 -19.22
N VAL A 68 29.08 -4.72 -18.04
CA VAL A 68 29.37 -3.29 -17.82
C VAL A 68 30.81 -3.22 -17.33
N PRO A 69 31.77 -2.79 -18.17
CA PRO A 69 33.14 -2.57 -17.72
C PRO A 69 33.12 -1.46 -16.65
N GLY A 70 33.59 -1.78 -15.45
CA GLY A 70 33.60 -0.88 -14.29
C GLY A 70 34.58 0.28 -14.48
N ASP A 71 35.75 0.20 -13.83
CA ASP A 71 36.86 1.17 -13.97
C ASP A 71 37.84 0.83 -15.10
N GLY A 72 37.57 -0.25 -15.85
CA GLY A 72 38.34 -0.65 -17.03
C GLY A 72 39.77 -1.13 -16.75
N GLN A 73 40.23 -1.20 -15.48
CA GLN A 73 41.64 -1.49 -15.16
C GLN A 73 42.00 -2.99 -15.27
N GLN A 74 41.00 -3.87 -15.22
CA GLN A 74 41.21 -5.32 -15.24
C GLN A 74 40.77 -5.98 -16.56
N THR A 75 40.21 -5.21 -17.49
CA THR A 75 39.64 -5.72 -18.74
C THR A 75 40.60 -5.42 -19.87
N ARG A 76 41.22 -6.44 -20.47
CA ARG A 76 42.12 -6.29 -21.62
C ARG A 76 41.30 -5.96 -22.85
N PHE A 77 41.60 -4.82 -23.47
CA PHE A 77 40.76 -4.24 -24.52
C PHE A 77 40.57 -5.20 -25.71
N TRP A 78 41.64 -5.84 -26.15
CA TRP A 78 41.63 -6.73 -27.33
C TRP A 78 41.36 -8.19 -27.01
N LEU A 79 41.79 -8.66 -25.83
CA LEU A 79 41.87 -10.07 -25.51
C LEU A 79 40.66 -10.60 -24.74
N ASP A 80 39.92 -9.74 -24.05
CA ASP A 80 38.75 -10.16 -23.26
C ASP A 80 37.45 -9.95 -24.05
N SER A 81 36.47 -10.83 -23.84
CA SER A 81 35.14 -10.75 -24.48
C SER A 81 34.21 -9.83 -23.69
N TRP A 82 34.53 -8.54 -23.66
CA TRP A 82 33.85 -7.55 -22.81
C TRP A 82 32.74 -6.76 -23.53
N LEU A 83 32.81 -6.67 -24.86
CA LEU A 83 31.86 -5.91 -25.69
C LEU A 83 30.90 -6.85 -26.48
N ILE A 84 31.47 -7.91 -27.05
CA ILE A 84 30.79 -8.97 -27.80
C ILE A 84 31.22 -10.34 -27.23
N PRO A 85 30.52 -11.45 -27.58
CA PRO A 85 30.82 -12.78 -27.04
C PRO A 85 32.19 -13.37 -27.40
N GLU A 86 33.01 -12.64 -28.16
CA GLU A 86 34.34 -13.05 -28.61
C GLU A 86 35.34 -11.89 -28.37
N PRO A 87 36.65 -12.18 -28.24
CA PRO A 87 37.68 -11.14 -28.14
C PRO A 87 37.71 -10.24 -29.39
N LEU A 88 37.88 -8.93 -29.17
CA LEU A 88 37.97 -7.96 -30.27
C LEU A 88 39.19 -8.19 -31.18
N LEU A 89 40.23 -8.88 -30.69
CA LEU A 89 41.42 -9.22 -31.47
C LEU A 89 41.08 -9.98 -32.76
N GLY A 90 40.12 -10.92 -32.72
CA GLY A 90 39.71 -11.69 -33.89
C GLY A 90 38.95 -10.86 -34.94
N TRP A 91 38.53 -9.65 -34.55
CA TRP A 91 37.80 -8.72 -35.39
C TRP A 91 38.69 -7.62 -35.98
N ALA A 92 39.99 -7.57 -35.65
CA ALA A 92 40.90 -6.58 -36.22
C ALA A 92 41.24 -6.91 -37.69
N SER A 93 41.10 -5.95 -38.61
CA SER A 93 41.46 -6.16 -40.03
C SER A 93 42.98 -6.17 -40.30
N GLY A 94 43.81 -5.89 -39.29
CA GLY A 94 45.27 -5.91 -39.38
C GLY A 94 45.93 -6.43 -38.10
N GLN A 95 47.24 -6.68 -38.14
CA GLN A 95 48.00 -7.22 -37.01
C GLN A 95 48.13 -6.16 -35.92
N VAL A 96 47.42 -6.34 -34.80
CA VAL A 96 47.51 -5.47 -33.63
C VAL A 96 48.92 -5.61 -33.03
N PRO A 97 49.70 -4.53 -32.85
CA PRO A 97 51.05 -4.60 -32.28
C PRO A 97 51.04 -5.25 -30.89
N GLN A 98 52.06 -6.07 -30.57
CA GLN A 98 52.12 -6.77 -29.28
C GLN A 98 52.02 -5.82 -28.07
N GLY A 99 52.53 -4.59 -28.17
CA GLY A 99 52.41 -3.57 -27.13
C GLY A 99 50.99 -3.04 -26.90
N GLU A 100 50.09 -3.16 -27.89
CA GLU A 100 48.69 -2.75 -27.79
C GLU A 100 47.79 -3.89 -27.29
N GLN A 101 48.12 -5.15 -27.59
CA GLN A 101 47.30 -6.30 -27.17
C GLN A 101 47.20 -6.45 -25.65
N GLY A 102 48.22 -5.99 -24.91
CA GLY A 102 48.28 -6.04 -23.46
C GLY A 102 47.58 -4.89 -22.73
N LYS A 103 47.10 -3.87 -23.44
CA LYS A 103 46.48 -2.70 -22.82
C LYS A 103 45.09 -3.00 -22.28
N VAL A 104 44.77 -2.36 -21.16
CA VAL A 104 43.47 -2.48 -20.50
C VAL A 104 42.53 -1.38 -20.98
N LEU A 105 41.23 -1.59 -20.80
CA LEU A 105 40.19 -0.68 -21.26
C LEU A 105 40.33 0.73 -20.68
N ALA A 106 40.88 0.86 -19.46
CA ALA A 106 41.20 2.14 -18.84
C ALA A 106 42.26 2.95 -19.61
N ASP A 107 43.21 2.29 -20.28
CA ASP A 107 44.27 2.96 -21.06
C ASP A 107 43.72 3.67 -22.30
N TYR A 108 42.52 3.27 -22.74
CA TYR A 108 41.83 3.81 -23.89
C TYR A 108 40.76 4.83 -23.53
N TRP A 109 40.63 5.18 -22.24
CA TRP A 109 39.58 6.06 -21.73
C TRP A 109 39.93 7.54 -21.91
N ILE A 110 38.98 8.35 -22.38
CA ILE A 110 39.12 9.80 -22.43
C ILE A 110 38.78 10.39 -21.06
N GLU A 111 39.66 11.18 -20.44
CA GLU A 111 39.38 11.79 -19.13
C GLU A 111 38.07 12.58 -19.12
N GLY A 112 37.19 12.28 -18.16
CA GLY A 112 35.91 12.97 -17.97
C GLY A 112 34.79 12.59 -18.93
N ALA A 113 35.06 11.78 -19.96
CA ALA A 113 34.05 11.28 -20.88
C ALA A 113 34.13 9.75 -20.94
N ALA A 114 33.00 9.05 -20.79
CA ALA A 114 32.96 7.60 -20.76
C ALA A 114 33.24 6.91 -22.13
N THR A 115 34.13 7.49 -22.93
CA THR A 115 34.36 7.31 -24.36
C THR A 115 35.78 6.81 -24.62
N VAL A 116 35.97 6.09 -25.73
CA VAL A 116 37.28 5.59 -26.19
C VAL A 116 37.75 6.39 -27.40
N HIS A 117 39.04 6.68 -27.51
CA HIS A 117 39.63 7.35 -28.68
C HIS A 117 39.46 6.49 -29.95
N ALA A 118 38.81 7.05 -30.98
CA ALA A 118 38.64 6.40 -32.28
C ALA A 118 39.96 6.19 -33.05
N SER A 119 40.97 7.02 -32.74
CA SER A 119 42.33 6.87 -33.25
C SER A 119 43.00 5.57 -32.80
N ASP A 120 42.52 4.98 -31.71
CA ASP A 120 43.16 3.81 -31.10
C ASP A 120 42.48 2.50 -31.55
N LEU A 121 41.34 2.65 -32.24
CA LEU A 121 40.65 1.63 -33.06
C LEU A 121 41.23 1.54 -34.49
N HIS A 122 42.44 2.06 -34.76
CA HIS A 122 43.06 2.20 -36.09
C HIS A 122 43.47 0.89 -36.80
N TYR A 123 42.56 -0.08 -36.85
CA TYR A 123 42.62 -1.21 -37.79
C TYR A 123 41.27 -1.45 -38.47
N HIS A 124 40.52 -0.38 -38.77
CA HIS A 124 39.28 -0.44 -39.54
C HIS A 124 38.98 0.85 -40.29
N ALA A 125 39.38 0.92 -41.56
CA ALA A 125 38.65 1.67 -42.58
C ALA A 125 39.10 1.27 -44.00
N SER A 126 38.78 0.06 -44.43
CA SER A 126 38.42 -0.14 -45.84
C SER A 126 37.38 -1.26 -45.93
N ASN A 127 36.11 -0.86 -45.95
CA ASN A 127 34.98 -1.45 -46.70
C ASN A 127 33.66 -1.51 -45.93
N SER A 128 32.79 -0.57 -46.29
CA SER A 128 31.32 -0.56 -46.17
C SER A 128 30.70 -0.71 -44.76
N GLU A 129 29.68 0.10 -44.49
CA GLU A 129 28.85 0.12 -43.27
C GLU A 129 28.15 -1.22 -42.92
N SER A 130 28.37 -2.28 -43.71
CA SER A 130 27.67 -3.56 -43.61
C SER A 130 28.40 -4.65 -42.79
N SER A 131 29.64 -4.40 -42.34
CA SER A 131 30.48 -5.42 -41.69
C SER A 131 30.61 -5.30 -40.16
N LEU A 132 30.04 -4.26 -39.55
CA LEU A 132 30.07 -4.09 -38.10
C LEU A 132 28.98 -4.96 -37.42
N PRO A 133 29.28 -5.72 -36.35
CA PRO A 133 28.28 -6.50 -35.62
C PRO A 133 27.09 -5.65 -35.16
N PRO A 134 25.87 -6.20 -35.02
CA PRO A 134 24.66 -5.43 -34.68
C PRO A 134 24.77 -4.54 -33.42
N ARG A 135 25.64 -4.89 -32.47
CA ARG A 135 25.93 -4.08 -31.26
C ARG A 135 26.76 -2.82 -31.53
N PHE A 136 27.48 -2.75 -32.65
CA PHE A 136 28.19 -1.53 -33.09
C PHE A 136 27.23 -0.49 -33.67
N GLN A 137 26.09 -0.92 -34.26
CA GLN A 137 25.06 -0.01 -34.77
C GLN A 137 24.24 0.65 -33.64
N THR A 138 24.17 0.03 -32.46
CA THR A 138 23.34 0.49 -31.33
C THR A 138 24.09 1.37 -30.30
N ALA A 139 25.41 1.50 -30.40
CA ALA A 139 26.17 2.53 -29.68
C ALA A 139 26.00 3.87 -30.43
N HIS A 140 24.99 4.65 -30.05
CA HIS A 140 24.62 5.93 -30.67
C HIS A 140 25.81 6.79 -31.13
N LEU A 141 26.00 6.90 -32.46
CA LEU A 141 26.63 8.03 -33.13
C LEU A 141 25.73 9.26 -32.94
N GLU A 142 25.90 10.00 -31.84
CA GLU A 142 25.29 11.34 -31.71
C GLU A 142 26.10 12.32 -32.57
N ASN A 143 25.60 12.59 -33.77
CA ASN A 143 26.01 13.73 -34.58
C ASN A 143 25.20 14.97 -34.13
N ARG A 144 25.77 15.74 -33.22
CA ARG A 144 25.41 17.14 -32.91
C ARG A 144 26.78 17.83 -32.83
N ASP A 145 27.17 18.70 -33.74
CA ASP A 145 26.42 19.80 -34.33
C ASP A 145 26.80 20.02 -35.80
N SER A 146 25.85 20.58 -36.53
CA SER A 146 26.03 21.25 -37.81
C SER A 146 26.92 22.49 -37.62
N GLU A 147 28.24 22.31 -37.68
CA GLU A 147 29.15 23.36 -38.12
C GLU A 147 30.05 22.76 -39.21
N THR A 148 30.07 23.43 -40.35
CA THR A 148 30.81 23.11 -41.57
C THR A 148 32.23 22.61 -41.30
N ILE A 149 32.47 21.31 -41.50
CA ILE A 149 33.80 20.72 -41.53
C ILE A 149 34.38 20.92 -42.95
N PRO A 150 35.55 21.56 -43.11
CA PRO A 150 36.23 21.66 -44.39
C PRO A 150 36.49 20.27 -44.99
N SER A 151 36.42 20.17 -46.31
CA SER A 151 36.43 18.93 -47.10
C SER A 151 37.73 18.10 -47.07
N ASP A 152 38.57 18.22 -46.04
CA ASP A 152 39.84 17.51 -46.00
C ASP A 152 40.23 17.11 -44.57
N SER A 153 39.54 16.10 -44.01
CA SER A 153 39.99 15.21 -42.92
C SER A 153 38.82 14.31 -42.46
N ARG A 154 38.73 13.08 -42.99
CA ARG A 154 37.81 12.06 -42.48
C ARG A 154 38.32 11.52 -41.13
N ARG A 155 37.96 12.15 -40.02
CA ARG A 155 38.15 11.61 -38.65
C ARG A 155 36.79 11.27 -38.04
N PHE A 156 36.43 9.99 -38.03
CA PHE A 156 35.27 9.50 -37.29
C PHE A 156 35.61 9.38 -35.80
N ARG A 157 34.70 9.76 -34.91
CA ARG A 157 34.87 9.68 -33.44
C ARG A 157 33.82 8.70 -32.89
N PHE A 158 34.24 7.53 -32.37
CA PHE A 158 33.37 6.54 -31.74
C PHE A 158 33.09 6.93 -30.29
N ARG A 159 31.82 7.00 -29.90
CA ARG A 159 31.38 7.41 -28.56
C ARG A 159 30.74 6.22 -27.84
N PHE A 160 31.48 5.55 -26.99
CA PHE A 160 30.89 4.62 -26.02
C PHE A 160 30.45 5.40 -24.79
N ARG A 161 29.39 4.97 -24.07
CA ARG A 161 28.89 5.65 -22.87
C ARG A 161 28.66 4.63 -21.77
N PHE A 162 29.66 4.45 -20.92
CA PHE A 162 29.56 3.61 -19.73
C PHE A 162 29.47 4.47 -18.47
N ARG A 163 28.38 4.35 -17.72
CA ARG A 163 28.08 5.28 -16.63
C ARG A 163 28.94 4.98 -15.40
N SER A 164 29.90 5.86 -15.10
CA SER A 164 30.55 5.96 -13.78
C SER A 164 29.59 6.59 -12.76
N GLU A 165 29.54 6.02 -11.56
CA GLU A 165 28.73 6.51 -10.45
C GLU A 165 29.21 7.88 -9.95
N LYS A 166 28.46 8.93 -10.27
CA LYS A 166 28.25 10.04 -9.34
C LYS A 166 26.77 10.39 -9.29
N ARG A 167 26.18 10.24 -8.11
CA ARG A 167 24.88 10.80 -7.75
C ARG A 167 25.00 12.32 -7.83
N SER A 168 24.29 12.95 -8.76
CA SER A 168 23.76 14.29 -8.55
C SER A 168 22.27 14.29 -8.89
N SER A 169 21.52 14.85 -7.95
CA SER A 169 20.12 15.17 -8.04
C SER A 169 19.88 16.22 -9.12
N THR A 170 18.69 16.13 -9.73
CA THR A 170 18.00 17.11 -10.59
C THR A 170 18.20 16.96 -12.11
N GLY A 171 17.06 17.01 -12.82
CA GLY A 171 17.00 17.33 -14.25
C GLY A 171 16.47 16.22 -15.16
N ASP A 172 15.26 16.41 -15.67
CA ASP A 172 14.60 15.59 -16.68
C ASP A 172 15.44 15.30 -17.94
N SER A 173 15.31 14.08 -18.46
CA SER A 173 15.50 13.80 -19.89
C SER A 173 14.77 12.51 -20.31
N MET A 174 13.82 12.69 -21.23
CA MET A 174 13.06 11.64 -21.91
C MET A 174 13.95 10.85 -22.88
N LEU A 175 14.10 9.55 -22.63
CA LEU A 175 14.50 8.50 -23.60
C LEU A 175 13.87 7.16 -23.13
N PRO A 176 13.65 6.17 -24.04
CA PRO A 176 12.90 4.95 -23.76
C PRO A 176 13.46 4.16 -22.57
N SER A 177 12.58 3.71 -21.69
CA SER A 177 12.91 3.15 -20.38
C SER A 177 13.39 1.68 -20.38
N SER A 178 13.79 1.11 -21.52
CA SER A 178 13.96 -0.36 -21.63
C SER A 178 15.28 -0.94 -21.09
N PHE A 179 16.32 -0.15 -20.80
CA PHE A 179 17.58 -0.71 -20.24
C PHE A 179 18.25 0.18 -19.18
N ARG A 180 17.45 0.81 -18.31
CA ARG A 180 17.96 1.62 -17.18
C ARG A 180 17.81 0.88 -15.84
N SER A 181 18.70 -0.08 -15.54
CA SER A 181 19.13 -0.37 -14.15
C SER A 181 20.15 -1.52 -14.04
N GLN A 182 21.12 -1.38 -13.14
CA GLN A 182 21.90 -2.50 -12.53
C GLN A 182 21.01 -3.46 -11.70
N PHE A 183 19.68 -3.41 -11.87
CA PHE A 183 18.70 -4.09 -11.03
C PHE A 183 17.66 -4.78 -11.90
N TYR A 184 17.30 -6.01 -11.51
CA TYR A 184 16.18 -6.72 -12.12
C TYR A 184 14.83 -6.12 -11.70
N ILE A 185 14.03 -5.69 -12.69
CA ILE A 185 12.66 -5.19 -12.50
C ILE A 185 11.67 -6.20 -13.09
N VAL A 186 10.74 -6.67 -12.27
CA VAL A 186 9.72 -7.67 -12.65
C VAL A 186 8.89 -7.19 -13.85
N ARG A 187 8.59 -5.89 -13.93
CA ARG A 187 7.86 -5.27 -15.05
C ARG A 187 8.56 -5.49 -16.40
N SER A 188 9.87 -5.24 -16.48
CA SER A 188 10.63 -5.39 -17.72
C SER A 188 10.73 -6.85 -18.16
N ALA A 189 10.78 -7.78 -17.20
CA ALA A 189 10.73 -9.21 -17.51
C ALA A 189 9.38 -9.68 -18.02
N TYR A 190 8.27 -9.12 -17.52
CA TYR A 190 6.96 -9.38 -18.11
C TYR A 190 6.92 -8.90 -19.56
N ALA A 191 7.37 -7.67 -19.83
CA ALA A 191 7.42 -7.14 -21.18
C ALA A 191 8.26 -8.00 -22.14
N LEU A 192 9.42 -8.50 -21.67
CA LEU A 192 10.25 -9.44 -22.44
C LEU A 192 9.53 -10.76 -22.73
N LEU A 193 8.86 -11.32 -21.71
CA LEU A 193 8.18 -12.61 -21.80
C LEU A 193 6.86 -12.57 -22.58
N SER A 194 6.16 -11.42 -22.57
CA SER A 194 4.89 -11.25 -23.27
C SER A 194 5.07 -11.00 -24.77
N GLN A 195 6.30 -10.73 -25.25
CA GLN A 195 6.58 -10.34 -26.64
C GLN A 195 5.64 -9.22 -27.14
N GLU A 196 5.16 -8.37 -26.22
CA GLU A 196 4.19 -7.33 -26.55
C GLU A 196 4.91 -6.20 -27.30
N GLU A 197 4.91 -6.29 -28.63
CA GLU A 197 5.34 -5.22 -29.53
C GLU A 197 4.40 -3.99 -29.45
N THR A 198 3.23 -4.14 -28.83
CA THR A 198 2.26 -3.05 -28.63
C THR A 198 2.03 -2.79 -27.13
N PRO A 199 2.29 -1.56 -26.63
CA PRO A 199 1.92 -1.22 -25.27
C PRO A 199 0.40 -1.28 -25.13
N LEU A 200 -0.08 -2.01 -24.11
CA LEU A 200 -1.50 -2.01 -23.73
C LEU A 200 -2.04 -0.57 -23.66
N PRO A 201 -3.29 -0.31 -24.07
CA PRO A 201 -3.90 1.00 -23.95
C PRO A 201 -3.75 1.54 -22.53
N SER A 202 -3.28 2.78 -22.40
CA SER A 202 -3.10 3.41 -21.08
C SER A 202 -4.44 3.49 -20.36
N MET A 203 -4.48 2.88 -19.19
CA MET A 203 -5.60 2.92 -18.25
C MET A 203 -5.50 4.12 -17.29
N ASP A 204 -4.56 5.04 -17.51
CA ASP A 204 -4.27 6.14 -16.58
C ASP A 204 -5.50 7.01 -16.35
N ARG A 205 -6.22 7.38 -17.42
CA ARG A 205 -7.48 8.15 -17.30
C ARG A 205 -8.57 7.43 -16.51
N PHE A 206 -8.62 6.10 -16.62
CA PHE A 206 -9.58 5.29 -15.88
C PHE A 206 -9.24 5.26 -14.39
N PHE A 207 -7.98 5.03 -14.04
CA PHE A 207 -7.53 5.00 -12.65
C PHE A 207 -7.54 6.39 -12.01
N ASP A 208 -7.20 7.45 -12.76
CA ASP A 208 -7.34 8.84 -12.32
C ASP A 208 -8.79 9.13 -11.90
N ARG A 209 -9.76 8.62 -12.66
CA ARG A 209 -11.18 8.80 -12.35
C ARG A 209 -11.59 8.07 -11.06
N ILE A 210 -11.06 6.86 -10.82
CA ILE A 210 -11.25 6.14 -9.55
C ILE A 210 -10.68 6.93 -8.37
N TRP A 211 -9.49 7.51 -8.51
CA TRP A 211 -8.84 8.21 -7.41
C TRP A 211 -9.39 9.61 -7.14
N ARG A 212 -10.01 10.24 -8.15
CA ARG A 212 -10.63 11.57 -8.03
C ARG A 212 -12.04 11.55 -7.43
N VAL A 213 -12.71 10.40 -7.39
CA VAL A 213 -14.08 10.33 -6.86
C VAL A 213 -14.12 10.67 -5.36
N MET A 214 -15.14 11.42 -4.94
CA MET A 214 -15.36 11.74 -3.53
C MET A 214 -15.90 10.51 -2.80
N ALA A 215 -14.99 9.67 -2.30
CA ALA A 215 -15.33 8.49 -1.54
C ALA A 215 -14.27 8.23 -0.45
N PRO A 216 -14.61 7.47 0.61
CA PRO A 216 -13.61 7.02 1.58
C PRO A 216 -12.46 6.26 0.89
N GLU A 217 -11.24 6.37 1.40
CA GLU A 217 -10.04 5.74 0.79
C GLU A 217 -10.22 4.23 0.57
N ARG A 218 -10.86 3.53 1.52
CA ARG A 218 -11.19 2.10 1.38
C ARG A 218 -12.07 1.80 0.15
N VAL A 219 -12.96 2.72 -0.21
CA VAL A 219 -13.86 2.57 -1.36
C VAL A 219 -13.09 2.82 -2.65
N ARG A 220 -12.23 3.85 -2.71
CA ARG A 220 -11.38 4.10 -3.89
C ARG A 220 -10.42 2.94 -4.15
N TYR A 221 -9.78 2.42 -3.10
CA TYR A 221 -8.94 1.23 -3.21
C TYR A 221 -9.72 -0.01 -3.66
N PHE A 222 -10.94 -0.20 -3.15
CA PHE A 222 -11.81 -1.28 -3.62
C PHE A 222 -12.15 -1.13 -5.10
N LEU A 223 -12.56 0.06 -5.55
CA LEU A 223 -12.82 0.35 -6.97
C LEU A 223 -11.58 0.09 -7.84
N TRP A 224 -10.40 0.44 -7.35
CA TRP A 224 -9.13 0.13 -8.01
C TRP A 224 -8.92 -1.38 -8.16
N LEU A 225 -9.19 -2.18 -7.13
CA LEU A 225 -9.15 -3.65 -7.24
C LEU A 225 -10.17 -4.19 -8.24
N VAL A 226 -11.39 -3.63 -8.28
CA VAL A 226 -12.42 -4.01 -9.27
C VAL A 226 -11.94 -3.67 -10.69
N GLY A 227 -11.33 -2.50 -10.89
CA GLY A 227 -10.76 -2.07 -12.16
C GLY A 227 -9.61 -2.96 -12.65
N HIS A 228 -8.83 -3.51 -11.72
CA HIS A 228 -7.83 -4.55 -12.01
C HIS A 228 -8.40 -5.97 -12.09
N GLN A 229 -9.72 -6.13 -11.93
CA GLN A 229 -10.41 -7.43 -11.86
C GLN A 229 -9.78 -8.38 -10.82
N ALA A 230 -9.32 -7.82 -9.71
CA ALA A 230 -8.53 -8.50 -8.70
C ALA A 230 -9.33 -8.98 -7.47
N ILE A 231 -10.65 -8.74 -7.44
CA ILE A 231 -11.49 -9.19 -6.32
C ILE A 231 -11.86 -10.68 -6.45
N MET A 232 -12.01 -11.35 -5.31
CA MET A 232 -12.16 -12.81 -5.25
C MET A 232 -13.61 -13.28 -5.41
N SER A 233 -14.14 -13.19 -6.63
CA SER A 233 -15.43 -13.76 -7.02
C SER A 233 -15.39 -15.29 -7.05
N ASN A 234 -16.53 -16.00 -7.00
CA ASN A 234 -16.47 -17.47 -7.08
C ASN A 234 -15.96 -17.98 -8.43
N VAL A 235 -16.20 -17.26 -9.54
CA VAL A 235 -15.56 -17.55 -10.83
C VAL A 235 -14.03 -17.52 -10.70
N GLU A 236 -13.47 -16.49 -10.07
CA GLU A 236 -12.03 -16.41 -9.82
C GLU A 236 -11.53 -17.48 -8.85
N ARG A 237 -12.33 -17.85 -7.85
CA ARG A 237 -11.97 -18.93 -6.92
C ARG A 237 -11.87 -20.28 -7.62
N VAL A 238 -12.84 -20.62 -8.46
CA VAL A 238 -12.79 -21.86 -9.25
C VAL A 238 -11.59 -21.84 -10.20
N ARG A 239 -11.39 -20.73 -10.92
CA ARG A 239 -10.24 -20.55 -11.82
C ARG A 239 -8.88 -20.73 -11.12
N ARG A 240 -8.81 -20.41 -9.83
CA ARG A 240 -7.60 -20.53 -8.99
C ARG A 240 -7.57 -21.81 -8.16
N HIS A 241 -8.53 -22.73 -8.33
CA HIS A 241 -8.66 -23.96 -7.54
C HIS A 241 -8.81 -23.70 -6.03
N LEU A 242 -9.55 -22.65 -5.66
CA LEU A 242 -9.87 -22.23 -4.28
C LEU A 242 -11.35 -22.46 -3.92
N GLY A 243 -12.10 -23.13 -4.78
CA GLY A 243 -13.50 -23.48 -4.57
C GLY A 243 -14.03 -24.37 -5.69
N ASP A 244 -15.09 -25.11 -5.38
CA ASP A 244 -15.62 -26.17 -6.25
C ASP A 244 -16.79 -25.71 -7.13
N THR A 245 -17.29 -24.48 -6.91
CA THR A 245 -18.43 -23.94 -7.64
C THR A 245 -18.28 -22.45 -7.90
N ALA A 246 -18.65 -22.02 -9.11
CA ALA A 246 -18.71 -20.63 -9.51
C ALA A 246 -20.04 -19.98 -9.12
N VAL A 247 -21.05 -20.76 -8.69
CA VAL A 247 -22.41 -20.28 -8.44
C VAL A 247 -22.45 -19.22 -7.34
N CYS A 248 -23.22 -18.15 -7.58
CA CYS A 248 -23.42 -17.08 -6.63
C CYS A 248 -24.18 -17.57 -5.40
N GLN A 249 -23.60 -17.36 -4.22
CA GLN A 249 -24.18 -17.83 -2.98
C GLN A 249 -25.34 -16.95 -2.48
N VAL A 250 -25.53 -15.78 -3.09
CA VAL A 250 -26.61 -14.84 -2.77
C VAL A 250 -27.87 -15.17 -3.57
N CYS A 251 -27.79 -15.24 -4.90
CA CYS A 251 -28.96 -15.48 -5.75
C CYS A 251 -29.18 -16.95 -6.12
N LYS A 252 -28.15 -17.80 -5.99
CA LYS A 252 -28.14 -19.22 -6.38
C LYS A 252 -28.47 -19.52 -7.86
N GLY A 253 -28.62 -18.49 -8.71
CA GLY A 253 -29.16 -18.65 -10.07
C GLY A 253 -28.17 -18.42 -11.22
N ALA A 254 -26.94 -17.96 -10.93
CA ALA A 254 -25.94 -17.69 -11.96
C ALA A 254 -24.52 -17.80 -11.40
N ASP A 255 -23.52 -17.84 -12.29
CA ASP A 255 -22.12 -17.74 -11.94
C ASP A 255 -21.77 -16.37 -11.36
N GLU A 256 -21.03 -16.39 -10.26
CA GLU A 256 -20.62 -15.21 -9.52
C GLU A 256 -19.38 -14.57 -10.16
N SER A 257 -19.59 -13.82 -11.24
CA SER A 257 -18.59 -12.90 -11.79
C SER A 257 -18.52 -11.60 -10.99
N ILE A 258 -17.48 -10.78 -11.21
CA ILE A 258 -17.35 -9.47 -10.55
C ILE A 258 -18.57 -8.59 -10.87
N ILE A 259 -18.96 -8.48 -12.14
CA ILE A 259 -20.11 -7.67 -12.54
C ILE A 259 -21.43 -8.25 -12.01
N HIS A 260 -21.54 -9.57 -11.89
CA HIS A 260 -22.71 -10.19 -11.27
C HIS A 260 -22.86 -9.75 -9.81
N ILE A 261 -21.79 -9.82 -9.01
CA ILE A 261 -21.83 -9.39 -7.60
C ILE A 261 -22.23 -7.91 -7.49
N LEU A 262 -21.65 -7.07 -8.33
CA LEU A 262 -21.77 -5.62 -8.20
C LEU A 262 -23.06 -5.05 -8.83
N ARG A 263 -23.61 -5.70 -9.87
CA ARG A 263 -24.69 -5.16 -10.70
C ARG A 263 -25.82 -6.16 -10.99
N ASP A 264 -25.49 -7.33 -11.55
CA ASP A 264 -26.48 -8.20 -12.21
C ASP A 264 -27.14 -9.23 -11.29
N CYS A 265 -26.61 -9.45 -10.08
CA CYS A 265 -27.23 -10.30 -9.09
C CYS A 265 -28.61 -9.71 -8.74
N PRO A 266 -29.72 -10.49 -8.77
CA PRO A 266 -31.06 -9.99 -8.47
C PRO A 266 -31.16 -9.19 -7.16
N ALA A 267 -30.37 -9.57 -6.15
CA ALA A 267 -30.29 -8.86 -4.87
C ALA A 267 -29.75 -7.42 -5.00
N MET A 268 -28.85 -7.17 -5.95
CA MET A 268 -28.31 -5.85 -6.26
C MET A 268 -29.07 -5.15 -7.40
N GLU A 269 -29.53 -5.89 -8.40
CA GLU A 269 -30.31 -5.37 -9.52
C GLU A 269 -31.54 -4.61 -9.02
N GLY A 270 -32.27 -5.18 -8.03
CA GLY A 270 -33.41 -4.52 -7.41
C GLY A 270 -33.08 -3.19 -6.73
N ILE A 271 -31.86 -3.04 -6.19
CA ILE A 271 -31.37 -1.80 -5.59
C ILE A 271 -31.02 -0.80 -6.71
N TRP A 272 -30.29 -1.22 -7.73
CA TRP A 272 -29.95 -0.38 -8.87
C TRP A 272 -31.18 0.13 -9.62
N ARG A 273 -32.22 -0.68 -9.79
CA ARG A 273 -33.49 -0.23 -10.40
C ARG A 273 -34.16 0.90 -9.61
N ARG A 274 -33.95 0.97 -8.28
CA ARG A 274 -34.47 2.05 -7.42
C ARG A 274 -33.58 3.29 -7.42
N LEU A 275 -32.27 3.14 -7.69
CA LEU A 275 -31.31 4.24 -7.76
C LEU A 275 -31.23 4.88 -9.16
N VAL A 276 -31.32 4.07 -10.22
CA VAL A 276 -31.13 4.48 -11.61
C VAL A 276 -32.48 4.83 -12.25
N PRO A 277 -32.62 6.02 -12.88
CA PRO A 277 -33.83 6.43 -13.58
C PRO A 277 -34.25 5.43 -14.67
N PRO A 278 -35.56 5.16 -14.87
CA PRO A 278 -36.05 4.18 -15.85
C PRO A 278 -35.44 4.30 -17.25
N ARG A 279 -35.25 5.53 -17.75
CA ARG A 279 -34.72 5.82 -19.08
C ARG A 279 -33.26 5.40 -19.27
N GLU A 280 -32.50 5.29 -18.19
CA GLU A 280 -31.06 4.97 -18.25
C GLU A 280 -30.76 3.50 -17.94
N ARG A 281 -31.74 2.74 -17.44
CA ARG A 281 -31.55 1.36 -16.97
C ARG A 281 -31.04 0.44 -18.07
N GLN A 282 -31.62 0.51 -19.28
CA GLN A 282 -31.19 -0.35 -20.38
C GLN A 282 -29.69 -0.17 -20.68
N TYR A 283 -29.25 1.08 -20.77
CA TYR A 283 -27.84 1.39 -21.01
C TYR A 283 -26.95 1.02 -19.81
N PHE A 284 -27.43 1.25 -18.59
CA PHE A 284 -26.70 0.94 -17.35
C PHE A 284 -26.39 -0.56 -17.22
N PHE A 285 -27.37 -1.43 -17.49
CA PHE A 285 -27.23 -2.88 -17.37
C PHE A 285 -26.56 -3.54 -18.59
N ALA A 286 -26.53 -2.88 -19.76
CA ALA A 286 -25.89 -3.42 -20.96
C ALA A 286 -24.35 -3.27 -20.98
N LYS A 287 -23.77 -2.39 -20.16
CA LYS A 287 -22.35 -2.06 -20.19
C LYS A 287 -21.42 -3.19 -19.76
N SER A 288 -20.21 -3.22 -20.30
CA SER A 288 -19.11 -3.98 -19.70
C SER A 288 -18.71 -3.37 -18.34
N ILE A 289 -18.02 -4.12 -17.49
CA ILE A 289 -17.60 -3.62 -16.16
C ILE A 289 -16.74 -2.37 -16.23
N MET A 290 -15.86 -2.28 -17.25
CA MET A 290 -14.94 -1.17 -17.40
C MET A 290 -15.69 0.09 -17.84
N GLU A 291 -16.56 0.00 -18.84
CA GLU A 291 -17.41 1.11 -19.29
C GLU A 291 -18.38 1.54 -18.20
N TRP A 292 -18.94 0.58 -17.46
CA TRP A 292 -19.86 0.82 -16.35
C TRP A 292 -19.21 1.62 -15.23
N LEU A 293 -18.00 1.25 -14.81
CA LEU A 293 -17.26 2.01 -13.81
C LEU A 293 -16.84 3.38 -14.35
N PHE A 294 -16.29 3.43 -15.57
CA PHE A 294 -15.78 4.66 -16.15
C PHE A 294 -16.88 5.72 -16.22
N ASP A 295 -18.04 5.41 -16.80
CA ASP A 295 -19.08 6.40 -17.03
C ASP A 295 -19.73 6.88 -15.74
N ASN A 296 -20.01 5.97 -14.80
CA ASN A 296 -20.68 6.35 -13.56
C ASN A 296 -19.77 7.16 -12.63
N LEU A 297 -18.47 6.85 -12.57
CA LEU A 297 -17.50 7.63 -11.78
C LEU A 297 -17.19 9.01 -12.40
N GLY A 298 -17.46 9.19 -13.69
CA GLY A 298 -17.23 10.44 -14.42
C GLY A 298 -18.49 11.27 -14.65
N SER A 299 -19.64 10.75 -14.28
CA SER A 299 -20.93 11.40 -14.47
C SER A 299 -21.00 12.67 -13.64
N ARG A 300 -21.42 13.77 -14.26
CA ARG A 300 -21.71 15.04 -13.58
C ARG A 300 -23.20 15.22 -13.30
N LYS A 301 -23.98 14.15 -13.41
CA LYS A 301 -25.42 14.21 -13.20
C LYS A 301 -25.71 14.33 -11.71
N GLU A 302 -26.26 15.45 -11.28
CA GLU A 302 -26.94 15.55 -9.99
C GLU A 302 -28.26 14.79 -10.11
N GLN A 303 -28.32 13.56 -9.59
CA GLN A 303 -29.56 12.79 -9.50
C GLN A 303 -30.10 12.90 -8.07
N GLY A 304 -30.82 13.99 -7.80
CA GLY A 304 -31.34 14.33 -6.46
C GLY A 304 -30.39 15.22 -5.67
N SER A 305 -30.53 15.23 -4.33
CA SER A 305 -29.65 15.98 -3.41
C SER A 305 -28.24 15.42 -3.28
N GLU A 306 -27.97 14.22 -3.81
CA GLU A 306 -26.71 13.51 -3.63
C GLU A 306 -25.84 13.53 -4.90
N ASP A 307 -24.52 13.65 -4.73
CA ASP A 307 -23.54 13.51 -5.81
C ASP A 307 -23.52 12.07 -6.35
N TRP A 308 -23.85 11.89 -7.64
CA TRP A 308 -24.01 10.56 -8.24
C TRP A 308 -22.74 9.70 -8.19
N PRO A 309 -21.53 10.18 -8.57
CA PRO A 309 -20.30 9.41 -8.46
C PRO A 309 -20.04 8.90 -7.04
N THR A 310 -20.33 9.74 -6.03
CA THR A 310 -20.23 9.35 -4.61
C THR A 310 -21.22 8.24 -4.27
N LEU A 311 -22.51 8.43 -4.59
CA LEU A 311 -23.55 7.44 -4.34
C LEU A 311 -23.29 6.10 -5.05
N PHE A 312 -22.88 6.16 -6.32
CA PHE A 312 -22.49 4.99 -7.10
C PHE A 312 -21.31 4.25 -6.45
N SER A 313 -20.27 4.96 -6.05
CA SER A 313 -19.09 4.37 -5.40
C SER A 313 -19.45 3.67 -4.08
N VAL A 314 -20.29 4.31 -3.28
CA VAL A 314 -20.82 3.74 -2.02
C VAL A 314 -21.65 2.49 -2.30
N ALA A 315 -22.54 2.52 -3.30
CA ALA A 315 -23.35 1.37 -3.70
C ALA A 315 -22.51 0.19 -4.20
N VAL A 316 -21.47 0.44 -5.00
CA VAL A 316 -20.52 -0.58 -5.48
C VAL A 316 -19.72 -1.20 -4.32
N TRP A 317 -19.31 -0.42 -3.33
CA TRP A 317 -18.67 -0.97 -2.14
C TRP A 317 -19.63 -1.84 -1.31
N TRP A 318 -20.86 -1.35 -1.10
CA TRP A 318 -21.83 -2.05 -0.27
C TRP A 318 -22.41 -3.30 -0.92
N SER A 319 -22.46 -3.38 -2.25
CA SER A 319 -22.82 -4.61 -2.95
C SER A 319 -21.86 -5.76 -2.61
N TRP A 320 -20.56 -5.48 -2.64
CA TRP A 320 -19.54 -6.42 -2.18
C TRP A 320 -19.66 -6.73 -0.69
N LYS A 321 -19.82 -5.70 0.16
CA LYS A 321 -19.94 -5.91 1.62
C LYS A 321 -21.15 -6.77 1.98
N TRP A 322 -22.33 -6.51 1.40
CA TRP A 322 -23.53 -7.31 1.66
C TRP A 322 -23.37 -8.74 1.14
N ARG A 323 -22.73 -8.95 0.00
CA ARG A 323 -22.37 -10.29 -0.46
C ARG A 323 -21.49 -11.00 0.58
N CYS A 324 -20.44 -10.35 1.07
CA CYS A 324 -19.57 -10.94 2.09
C CYS A 324 -20.32 -11.24 3.39
N MET A 325 -21.14 -10.31 3.89
CA MET A 325 -21.96 -10.54 5.09
C MET A 325 -22.93 -11.72 4.92
N ASN A 326 -23.48 -11.91 3.73
CA ASN A 326 -24.32 -13.08 3.43
C ASN A 326 -23.51 -14.39 3.46
N VAL A 327 -22.31 -14.39 2.88
CA VAL A 327 -21.42 -15.57 2.84
C VAL A 327 -20.89 -15.94 4.24
N PHE A 328 -20.56 -14.95 5.07
CA PHE A 328 -19.95 -15.16 6.39
C PHE A 328 -20.95 -15.13 7.56
N GLY A 329 -22.26 -15.12 7.28
CA GLY A 329 -23.30 -15.22 8.33
C GLY A 329 -23.52 -13.95 9.17
N GLU A 330 -22.98 -12.79 8.76
CA GLU A 330 -23.08 -11.52 9.48
C GLU A 330 -24.29 -10.66 9.07
N SER A 331 -25.32 -11.26 8.48
CA SER A 331 -26.41 -10.50 7.83
C SER A 331 -27.33 -9.82 8.83
N GLY A 332 -27.05 -8.56 9.16
CA GLY A 332 -27.99 -7.66 9.86
C GLY A 332 -29.19 -7.28 8.98
N LYS A 333 -30.36 -7.09 9.59
CA LYS A 333 -31.58 -6.63 8.89
C LYS A 333 -31.50 -5.13 8.60
N CYS A 334 -31.04 -4.74 7.40
CA CYS A 334 -31.26 -3.39 6.89
C CYS A 334 -32.66 -3.30 6.29
N ARG A 335 -33.59 -2.55 6.92
CA ARG A 335 -34.98 -2.44 6.46
C ARG A 335 -35.11 -1.71 5.12
N ASP A 336 -34.27 -0.71 4.85
CA ASP A 336 -34.21 -0.03 3.54
C ASP A 336 -32.77 0.25 3.09
N ARG A 337 -32.27 -0.62 2.23
CA ARG A 337 -30.92 -0.53 1.67
C ARG A 337 -30.71 0.71 0.80
N VAL A 338 -31.73 1.22 0.13
CA VAL A 338 -31.59 2.39 -0.75
C VAL A 338 -31.42 3.66 0.07
N ARG A 339 -32.27 3.85 1.10
CA ARG A 339 -32.13 4.96 2.04
C ARG A 339 -30.77 4.92 2.73
N PHE A 340 -30.35 3.75 3.19
CA PHE A 340 -29.03 3.57 3.79
C PHE A 340 -27.87 4.03 2.88
N LEU A 341 -27.90 3.68 1.58
CA LEU A 341 -26.86 4.13 0.63
C LEU A 341 -26.85 5.65 0.44
N LYS A 342 -28.04 6.27 0.39
CA LYS A 342 -28.17 7.73 0.29
C LYS A 342 -27.64 8.43 1.53
N ASP A 343 -28.00 7.94 2.72
CA ASP A 343 -27.53 8.48 4.00
C ASP A 343 -25.99 8.40 4.09
N MET A 344 -25.41 7.27 3.70
CA MET A 344 -23.94 7.09 3.65
C MET A 344 -23.27 8.03 2.64
N ALA A 345 -23.87 8.24 1.46
CA ALA A 345 -23.34 9.15 0.45
C ALA A 345 -23.37 10.60 0.94
N ALA A 346 -24.48 11.02 1.56
CA ALA A 346 -24.62 12.34 2.16
C ALA A 346 -23.60 12.57 3.29
N GLU A 347 -23.36 11.56 4.13
CA GLU A 347 -22.33 11.61 5.18
C GLU A 347 -20.92 11.84 4.59
N VAL A 348 -20.58 11.14 3.50
CA VAL A 348 -19.30 11.34 2.79
C VAL A 348 -19.19 12.77 2.25
N THR A 349 -20.24 13.29 1.61
CA THR A 349 -20.26 14.66 1.08
C THR A 349 -20.10 15.69 2.19
N ASN A 350 -20.81 15.53 3.31
CA ASN A 350 -20.73 16.43 4.46
C ASN A 350 -19.34 16.41 5.12
N ALA A 351 -18.75 15.23 5.30
CA ALA A 351 -17.41 15.09 5.86
C ALA A 351 -16.35 15.77 4.98
N HIS A 352 -16.47 15.64 3.66
CA HIS A 352 -15.56 16.31 2.72
C HIS A 352 -15.75 17.83 2.70
N ALA A 353 -16.96 18.34 2.86
CA ALA A 353 -17.23 19.78 2.97
C ALA A 353 -16.56 20.37 4.22
N LEU A 354 -16.70 19.70 5.38
CA LEU A 354 -16.03 20.09 6.63
C LEU A 354 -14.50 20.06 6.51
N ALA A 355 -13.95 19.02 5.87
CA ALA A 355 -12.51 18.89 5.67
C ALA A 355 -11.92 19.98 4.76
N ARG A 356 -12.67 20.45 3.76
CA ARG A 356 -12.25 21.58 2.91
C ARG A 356 -12.24 22.91 3.68
N GLY A 357 -13.16 23.09 4.63
CA GLY A 357 -13.18 24.26 5.51
C GLY A 357 -11.95 24.37 6.44
N ASN A 358 -11.35 23.23 6.81
CA ASN A 358 -10.20 23.15 7.73
C ASN A 358 -8.82 23.13 7.04
N GLN A 359 -8.69 23.57 5.78
CA GLN A 359 -7.41 23.56 5.04
C GLN A 359 -6.43 24.69 5.42
N GLY A 360 -6.75 25.52 6.42
CA GLY A 360 -5.76 26.38 7.06
C GLY A 360 -4.79 25.51 7.86
N GLY A 361 -3.60 25.24 7.32
CA GLY A 361 -2.56 24.47 8.01
C GLY A 361 -2.10 25.18 9.28
N GLN A 362 -2.76 24.92 10.40
CA GLN A 362 -2.36 25.49 11.69
C GLN A 362 -0.98 24.96 12.06
N PRO A 363 -0.06 25.86 12.49
CA PRO A 363 1.30 25.47 12.85
C PRO A 363 1.27 24.43 13.97
N ARG A 364 2.13 23.42 13.84
CA ARG A 364 2.32 22.43 14.90
C ARG A 364 3.19 23.04 15.99
N VAL A 365 2.69 23.08 17.21
CA VAL A 365 3.42 23.56 18.39
C VAL A 365 3.70 22.39 19.32
N GLU A 366 4.92 22.33 19.84
CA GLU A 366 5.28 21.38 20.87
C GLU A 366 4.59 21.77 22.19
N ARG A 367 3.87 20.83 22.79
CA ARG A 367 3.26 20.98 24.11
C ARG A 367 3.66 19.83 25.01
N ILE A 368 3.89 20.17 26.27
CA ILE A 368 4.14 19.22 27.34
C ILE A 368 2.79 18.72 27.83
N ILE A 369 2.54 17.42 27.68
CA ILE A 369 1.29 16.75 28.04
C ILE A 369 1.49 16.00 29.35
N SER A 370 0.67 16.32 30.35
CA SER A 370 0.57 15.61 31.62
C SER A 370 -0.88 15.47 32.03
N TRP A 371 -1.16 14.50 32.90
CA TRP A 371 -2.45 14.40 33.55
C TRP A 371 -2.71 15.64 34.42
N LYS A 372 -3.98 16.09 34.45
CA LYS A 372 -4.42 17.24 35.24
C LYS A 372 -5.50 16.85 36.22
N ARG A 373 -5.34 17.28 37.47
CA ARG A 373 -6.33 17.14 38.54
C ARG A 373 -7.68 17.76 38.13
N PRO A 374 -8.81 17.21 38.61
CA PRO A 374 -10.11 17.79 38.35
C PRO A 374 -10.28 19.14 39.06
N ARG A 375 -11.34 19.87 38.69
CA ARG A 375 -11.75 21.08 39.41
C ARG A 375 -12.18 20.76 40.84
N GLU A 376 -12.09 21.75 41.71
CA GLU A 376 -12.61 21.68 43.07
C GLU A 376 -14.12 21.36 43.07
N GLY A 377 -14.52 20.37 43.85
CA GLY A 377 -15.86 19.77 43.90
C GLY A 377 -16.18 18.79 42.77
N TRP A 378 -15.21 18.35 41.97
CA TRP A 378 -15.40 17.42 40.84
C TRP A 378 -14.54 16.16 40.99
N VAL A 379 -15.05 15.04 40.47
CA VAL A 379 -14.25 13.84 40.24
C VAL A 379 -13.86 13.73 38.76
N LYS A 380 -12.70 13.13 38.50
CA LYS A 380 -12.21 12.87 37.14
C LYS A 380 -12.41 11.40 36.78
N LEU A 381 -13.22 11.14 35.78
CA LEU A 381 -13.39 9.81 35.20
C LEU A 381 -12.54 9.74 33.92
N SER A 382 -11.46 8.96 33.94
CA SER A 382 -10.65 8.70 32.75
C SER A 382 -10.97 7.30 32.23
N THR A 383 -11.25 7.16 30.93
CA THR A 383 -11.57 5.86 30.31
C THR A 383 -10.75 5.63 29.05
N ASP A 384 -10.50 4.36 28.73
CA ASP A 384 -9.84 3.95 27.50
C ASP A 384 -10.36 2.58 27.01
N GLY A 385 -10.28 2.36 25.70
CA GLY A 385 -10.64 1.11 25.03
C GLY A 385 -9.56 0.60 24.10
N ALA A 386 -9.15 -0.66 24.30
CA ALA A 386 -8.12 -1.32 23.52
C ALA A 386 -8.68 -2.46 22.66
N SER A 387 -8.21 -2.59 21.42
CA SER A 387 -8.56 -3.71 20.53
C SER A 387 -7.35 -4.21 19.74
N ARG A 388 -7.03 -5.50 19.86
CA ARG A 388 -5.93 -6.20 19.17
C ARG A 388 -6.39 -6.72 17.80
N GLY A 389 -6.63 -5.78 16.88
CA GLY A 389 -7.29 -6.02 15.59
C GLY A 389 -8.60 -5.23 15.50
N ASN A 390 -9.14 -5.01 14.30
CA ASN A 390 -10.37 -4.22 14.12
C ASN A 390 -11.34 -4.88 13.11
N PRO A 391 -12.22 -5.80 13.55
CA PRO A 391 -12.41 -6.23 14.95
C PRO A 391 -11.33 -7.21 15.43
N GLY A 392 -11.15 -7.30 16.74
CA GLY A 392 -10.21 -8.23 17.37
C GLY A 392 -10.50 -8.37 18.87
N PRO A 393 -9.71 -9.19 19.61
CA PRO A 393 -9.79 -9.24 21.05
C PRO A 393 -9.68 -7.85 21.65
N ALA A 394 -10.65 -7.48 22.47
CA ALA A 394 -10.83 -6.14 22.97
C ALA A 394 -11.13 -6.10 24.47
N ALA A 395 -10.78 -4.98 25.05
CA ALA A 395 -10.94 -4.67 26.45
C ALA A 395 -11.11 -3.16 26.64
N ALA A 396 -11.56 -2.76 27.81
CA ALA A 396 -11.64 -1.37 28.22
C ALA A 396 -11.25 -1.24 29.69
N GLY A 397 -10.94 -0.02 30.10
CA GLY A 397 -10.59 0.28 31.48
C GLY A 397 -10.94 1.71 31.82
N GLY A 398 -11.05 1.99 33.11
CA GLY A 398 -11.26 3.34 33.56
C GLY A 398 -11.08 3.52 35.05
N VAL A 399 -10.92 4.77 35.45
CA VAL A 399 -10.58 5.16 36.81
C VAL A 399 -11.31 6.46 37.16
N VAL A 400 -11.83 6.52 38.39
CA VAL A 400 -12.38 7.70 39.02
C VAL A 400 -11.37 8.22 40.03
N ARG A 401 -10.96 9.47 39.88
CA ARG A 401 -9.99 10.15 40.74
C ARG A 401 -10.58 11.39 41.41
N GLY A 402 -10.19 11.63 42.66
CA GLY A 402 -10.54 12.82 43.41
C GLY A 402 -9.72 14.05 43.02
N GLU A 403 -9.99 15.17 43.69
CA GLU A 403 -9.33 16.47 43.49
C GLU A 403 -7.83 16.44 43.76
N ASP A 404 -7.43 15.67 44.77
CA ASP A 404 -6.05 15.42 45.13
C ASP A 404 -5.41 14.25 44.34
N GLY A 405 -6.11 13.72 43.33
CA GLY A 405 -5.67 12.57 42.56
C GLY A 405 -5.82 11.23 43.27
N THR A 406 -6.48 11.20 44.43
CA THR A 406 -6.80 9.96 45.15
C THR A 406 -7.62 9.00 44.28
N TRP A 407 -7.37 7.70 44.48
CA TRP A 407 -8.15 6.65 43.85
C TRP A 407 -9.52 6.55 44.53
N LEU A 408 -10.59 6.78 43.76
CA LEU A 408 -11.97 6.65 44.25
C LEU A 408 -12.68 5.39 43.71
N GLY A 409 -12.10 4.79 42.69
CA GLY A 409 -12.53 3.53 42.10
C GLY A 409 -11.95 3.34 40.71
N GLY A 410 -11.91 2.11 40.23
CA GLY A 410 -11.56 1.82 38.84
C GLY A 410 -12.16 0.50 38.38
N PHE A 411 -11.99 0.20 37.10
CA PHE A 411 -12.45 -1.05 36.52
C PHE A 411 -11.57 -1.49 35.35
N ALA A 412 -11.59 -2.79 35.11
CA ALA A 412 -11.03 -3.46 33.95
C ALA A 412 -12.13 -4.33 33.33
N LEU A 413 -12.41 -4.15 32.05
CA LEU A 413 -13.47 -4.84 31.32
C LEU A 413 -12.88 -5.65 30.18
N ARG A 414 -13.00 -6.98 30.24
CA ARG A 414 -12.67 -7.85 29.12
C ARG A 414 -13.93 -8.09 28.29
N ILE A 415 -13.98 -7.52 27.09
CA ILE A 415 -15.20 -7.46 26.26
C ILE A 415 -15.37 -8.71 25.41
N GLY A 416 -14.30 -9.18 24.77
CA GLY A 416 -14.37 -10.24 23.75
C GLY A 416 -13.89 -9.72 22.40
N ILE A 417 -14.63 -9.96 21.31
CA ILE A 417 -14.28 -9.45 19.98
C ILE A 417 -15.03 -8.16 19.69
N CYS A 418 -14.32 -7.08 19.44
CA CYS A 418 -14.90 -5.74 19.28
C CYS A 418 -14.07 -4.88 18.33
N SER A 419 -14.62 -3.76 17.86
CA SER A 419 -13.85 -2.70 17.20
C SER A 419 -13.28 -1.73 18.25
N ALA A 420 -12.20 -1.02 17.90
CA ALA A 420 -11.61 -0.05 18.84
C ALA A 420 -12.60 1.04 19.30
N PRO A 421 -13.37 1.72 18.41
CA PRO A 421 -14.33 2.73 18.86
C PRO A 421 -15.47 2.17 19.72
N LEU A 422 -15.86 0.91 19.50
CA LEU A 422 -16.89 0.27 20.31
C LEU A 422 -16.35 -0.11 21.70
N ALA A 423 -15.07 -0.52 21.81
CA ALA A 423 -14.42 -0.79 23.09
C ALA A 423 -14.29 0.48 23.94
N GLU A 424 -13.90 1.58 23.31
CA GLU A 424 -13.82 2.92 23.93
C GLU A 424 -15.18 3.36 24.50
N LEU A 425 -16.26 3.22 23.71
CA LEU A 425 -17.61 3.53 24.16
C LEU A 425 -18.08 2.63 25.32
N TRP A 426 -17.67 1.35 25.35
CA TRP A 426 -17.95 0.48 26.50
C TRP A 426 -17.22 0.93 27.75
N GLY A 427 -15.97 1.38 27.63
CA GLY A 427 -15.22 2.01 28.72
C GLY A 427 -15.96 3.24 29.26
N VAL A 428 -16.40 4.13 28.38
CA VAL A 428 -17.21 5.31 28.77
C VAL A 428 -18.50 4.89 29.49
N TYR A 429 -19.26 3.94 28.92
CA TYR A 429 -20.54 3.50 29.48
C TYR A 429 -20.38 2.98 30.90
N TYR A 430 -19.46 2.04 31.14
CA TYR A 430 -19.24 1.47 32.46
C TYR A 430 -18.61 2.48 33.42
N GLY A 431 -17.73 3.37 32.94
CA GLY A 431 -17.21 4.46 33.75
C GLY A 431 -18.31 5.38 34.27
N LEU A 432 -19.24 5.79 33.39
CA LEU A 432 -20.39 6.62 33.77
C LEU A 432 -21.33 5.88 34.73
N LEU A 433 -21.60 4.59 34.48
CA LEU A 433 -22.40 3.75 35.37
C LEU A 433 -21.80 3.71 36.78
N ILE A 434 -20.51 3.39 36.90
CA ILE A 434 -19.80 3.29 38.19
C ILE A 434 -19.79 4.64 38.90
N ALA A 435 -19.51 5.73 38.17
CA ALA A 435 -19.50 7.06 38.77
C ALA A 435 -20.88 7.46 39.31
N TRP A 436 -21.95 7.12 38.57
CA TRP A 436 -23.32 7.35 39.00
C TRP A 436 -23.69 6.54 40.26
N GLU A 437 -23.36 5.23 40.26
CA GLU A 437 -23.62 4.30 41.37
C GLU A 437 -22.87 4.68 42.65
N LYS A 438 -21.62 5.17 42.53
CA LYS A 438 -20.85 5.72 43.67
C LYS A 438 -21.37 7.07 44.17
N GLY A 439 -22.42 7.63 43.57
CA GLY A 439 -23.07 8.84 44.07
C GLY A 439 -22.42 10.15 43.62
N TYR A 440 -21.44 10.12 42.71
CA TYR A 440 -20.84 11.35 42.20
C TYR A 440 -21.83 12.11 41.32
N ARG A 441 -21.84 13.45 41.45
CA ARG A 441 -22.77 14.33 40.71
C ARG A 441 -22.09 15.43 39.89
N ARG A 442 -20.76 15.47 39.94
CA ARG A 442 -19.92 16.41 39.19
C ARG A 442 -18.73 15.65 38.63
N VAL A 443 -18.78 15.30 37.35
CA VAL A 443 -17.81 14.40 36.70
C VAL A 443 -17.16 15.08 35.49
N GLU A 444 -15.83 15.12 35.48
CA GLU A 444 -15.05 15.39 34.28
C GLU A 444 -14.70 14.07 33.61
N LEU A 445 -15.35 13.76 32.49
CA LEU A 445 -15.10 12.56 31.69
C LEU A 445 -13.98 12.85 30.67
N GLU A 446 -12.88 12.12 30.77
CA GLU A 446 -11.75 12.17 29.86
C GLU A 446 -11.67 10.91 29.00
N VAL A 447 -11.58 11.13 27.68
CA VAL A 447 -11.48 10.07 26.67
C VAL A 447 -10.39 10.48 25.67
N ASP A 448 -9.50 9.57 25.29
CA ASP A 448 -8.42 9.88 24.35
C ASP A 448 -8.75 9.63 22.87
N SER A 449 -9.96 9.15 22.61
CA SER A 449 -10.53 9.02 21.28
C SER A 449 -11.35 10.25 20.90
N GLU A 450 -10.77 11.12 20.07
CA GLU A 450 -11.45 12.29 19.50
C GLU A 450 -12.76 11.91 18.77
N LEU A 451 -12.78 10.74 18.11
CA LEU A 451 -13.97 10.19 17.48
C LEU A 451 -15.10 9.95 18.49
N VAL A 452 -14.78 9.32 19.63
CA VAL A 452 -15.77 9.02 20.67
C VAL A 452 -16.23 10.29 21.38
N VAL A 453 -15.33 11.23 21.66
CA VAL A 453 -15.70 12.55 22.18
C VAL A 453 -16.66 13.26 21.22
N GLY A 454 -16.41 13.17 19.91
CA GLY A 454 -17.33 13.64 18.87
C GLY A 454 -18.72 13.02 19.02
N PHE A 455 -18.82 11.69 19.05
CA PHE A 455 -20.10 10.99 19.22
C PHE A 455 -20.85 11.38 20.50
N LEU A 456 -20.14 11.57 21.61
CA LEU A 456 -20.73 11.98 22.88
C LEU A 456 -21.19 13.45 22.90
N ARG A 457 -20.62 14.31 22.04
CA ARG A 457 -21.00 15.73 21.96
C ARG A 457 -22.07 16.00 20.91
N SER A 458 -21.92 15.46 19.71
CA SER A 458 -22.82 15.73 18.57
C SER A 458 -23.88 14.66 18.35
N GLY A 459 -23.77 13.51 19.03
CA GLY A 459 -24.57 12.34 18.69
C GLY A 459 -24.11 11.70 17.37
N VAL A 460 -24.85 10.66 16.95
CA VAL A 460 -24.66 9.95 15.68
C VAL A 460 -26.01 9.63 15.05
N SER A 461 -26.01 9.43 13.73
CA SER A 461 -27.19 8.94 13.00
C SER A 461 -27.63 7.57 13.53
N ASP A 462 -28.93 7.33 13.53
CA ASP A 462 -29.56 6.06 13.92
C ASP A 462 -29.11 4.86 13.08
N ALA A 463 -28.65 5.12 11.86
CA ALA A 463 -28.09 4.10 10.98
C ALA A 463 -26.65 3.71 11.35
N HIS A 464 -25.98 4.48 12.21
CA HIS A 464 -24.59 4.24 12.58
C HIS A 464 -24.47 2.97 13.43
N PRO A 465 -23.51 2.06 13.15
CA PRO A 465 -23.38 0.79 13.89
C PRO A 465 -23.19 0.94 15.40
N LEU A 466 -22.67 2.09 15.85
CA LEU A 466 -22.43 2.39 17.26
C LEU A 466 -23.56 3.19 17.93
N ALA A 467 -24.63 3.53 17.20
CA ALA A 467 -25.69 4.41 17.68
C ALA A 467 -26.34 3.93 18.99
N PHE A 468 -26.50 2.62 19.14
CA PHE A 468 -27.03 2.02 20.36
C PHE A 468 -26.23 2.42 21.60
N LEU A 469 -24.91 2.20 21.59
CA LEU A 469 -24.06 2.46 22.76
C LEU A 469 -23.86 3.96 22.99
N VAL A 470 -23.77 4.74 21.91
CA VAL A 470 -23.75 6.21 22.01
C VAL A 470 -25.00 6.73 22.72
N ARG A 471 -26.19 6.22 22.37
CA ARG A 471 -27.45 6.57 23.07
C ARG A 471 -27.45 6.17 24.54
N MET A 472 -26.88 5.01 24.89
CA MET A 472 -26.77 4.60 26.30
C MET A 472 -25.89 5.56 27.10
N CYS A 473 -24.74 5.97 26.55
CA CYS A 473 -23.88 6.97 27.18
C CYS A 473 -24.59 8.33 27.33
N HIS A 474 -25.30 8.80 26.28
CA HIS A 474 -26.13 10.00 26.34
C HIS A 474 -27.22 9.92 27.42
N GLY A 475 -27.84 8.76 27.57
CA GLY A 475 -28.83 8.50 28.61
C GLY A 475 -28.26 8.65 30.03
N PHE A 476 -26.98 8.31 30.24
CA PHE A 476 -26.28 8.59 31.50
C PHE A 476 -25.91 10.06 31.63
N ILE A 477 -25.30 10.67 30.60
CA ILE A 477 -24.89 12.07 30.61
C ILE A 477 -26.07 13.01 30.90
N SER A 478 -27.27 12.65 30.45
CA SER A 478 -28.50 13.44 30.61
C SER A 478 -29.23 13.23 31.95
N ARG A 479 -28.67 12.45 32.88
CA ARG A 479 -29.25 12.29 34.22
C ARG A 479 -29.05 13.55 35.08
N ASP A 480 -29.59 13.53 36.30
CA ASP A 480 -29.46 14.62 37.28
C ASP A 480 -28.04 14.67 37.90
N TRP A 481 -27.07 15.09 37.09
CA TRP A 481 -25.68 15.38 37.45
C TRP A 481 -25.01 16.23 36.37
N LEU A 482 -23.84 16.80 36.67
CA LEU A 482 -23.05 17.58 35.73
C LEU A 482 -21.91 16.72 35.17
N VAL A 483 -21.93 16.46 33.87
CA VAL A 483 -20.86 15.74 33.16
C VAL A 483 -20.19 16.65 32.13
N ARG A 484 -18.87 16.80 32.22
CA ARG A 484 -18.05 17.52 31.24
C ARG A 484 -17.22 16.54 30.45
N VAL A 485 -17.54 16.37 29.16
CA VAL A 485 -16.79 15.47 28.26
C VAL A 485 -15.62 16.22 27.62
N THR A 486 -14.40 15.75 27.85
CA THR A 486 -13.17 16.35 27.32
C THR A 486 -12.29 15.31 26.63
N HIS A 487 -11.73 15.70 25.49
CA HIS A 487 -10.67 14.94 24.85
C HIS A 487 -9.35 15.20 25.57
N VAL A 488 -8.57 14.14 25.79
CA VAL A 488 -7.20 14.19 26.30
C VAL A 488 -6.26 13.44 25.38
N TYR A 489 -4.98 13.76 25.38
CA TYR A 489 -4.02 12.95 24.65
C TYR A 489 -3.65 11.71 25.45
N ARG A 490 -3.29 10.63 24.75
CA ARG A 490 -2.92 9.33 25.35
C ARG A 490 -1.85 9.42 26.43
N GLU A 491 -0.91 10.34 26.30
CA GLU A 491 0.15 10.57 27.28
C GLU A 491 -0.40 11.01 28.65
N ALA A 492 -1.56 11.67 28.69
CA ALA A 492 -2.28 12.05 29.91
C ALA A 492 -3.32 11.01 30.36
N ASN A 493 -3.60 9.98 29.55
CA ASN A 493 -4.61 8.95 29.81
C ASN A 493 -4.02 7.56 30.15
N ARG A 494 -2.71 7.52 30.46
CA ARG A 494 -1.95 6.27 30.66
C ARG A 494 -2.53 5.34 31.71
N LEU A 495 -3.17 5.87 32.75
CA LEU A 495 -3.73 5.06 33.82
C LEU A 495 -4.92 4.23 33.33
N ALA A 496 -5.81 4.84 32.53
CA ALA A 496 -6.95 4.13 31.92
C ALA A 496 -6.48 3.13 30.85
N ASP A 497 -5.51 3.52 30.01
CA ASP A 497 -4.87 2.62 29.04
C ASP A 497 -4.19 1.42 29.72
N GLY A 498 -3.52 1.65 30.85
CA GLY A 498 -2.94 0.59 31.67
C GLY A 498 -3.99 -0.42 32.15
N LEU A 499 -5.15 0.05 32.62
CA LEU A 499 -6.27 -0.81 33.03
C LEU A 499 -6.91 -1.55 31.86
N ALA A 500 -7.09 -0.89 30.71
CA ALA A 500 -7.61 -1.52 29.49
C ALA A 500 -6.66 -2.62 28.99
N ASN A 501 -5.35 -2.40 29.06
CA ASN A 501 -4.37 -3.41 28.70
C ASN A 501 -4.30 -4.55 29.73
N TYR A 502 -4.40 -4.24 31.03
CA TYR A 502 -4.44 -5.23 32.10
C TYR A 502 -5.64 -6.17 31.96
N ALA A 503 -6.80 -5.65 31.54
CA ALA A 503 -8.01 -6.43 31.29
C ALA A 503 -7.80 -7.58 30.26
N PHE A 504 -6.80 -7.52 29.39
CA PHE A 504 -6.45 -8.66 28.52
C PHE A 504 -5.90 -9.89 29.26
N THR A 505 -5.50 -9.74 30.52
CA THR A 505 -5.06 -10.85 31.38
C THR A 505 -6.21 -11.48 32.16
N LEU A 506 -7.38 -10.82 32.18
CA LEU A 506 -8.55 -11.24 32.94
C LEU A 506 -9.52 -12.11 32.11
N GLN A 507 -10.43 -12.78 32.80
CA GLN A 507 -11.59 -13.46 32.20
C GLN A 507 -12.58 -12.45 31.62
N LEU A 508 -13.45 -12.90 30.70
CA LEU A 508 -14.52 -12.07 30.13
C LEU A 508 -15.42 -11.51 31.25
N GLY A 509 -15.78 -10.23 31.12
CA GLY A 509 -16.59 -9.51 32.10
C GLY A 509 -15.88 -8.30 32.70
N ILE A 510 -16.54 -7.67 33.67
CA ILE A 510 -16.04 -6.49 34.38
C ILE A 510 -15.46 -6.89 35.74
N LEU A 511 -14.32 -6.31 36.07
CA LEU A 511 -13.73 -6.36 37.40
C LEU A 511 -13.58 -4.93 37.92
N SER A 512 -14.22 -4.63 39.04
CA SER A 512 -14.12 -3.33 39.72
C SER A 512 -13.06 -3.37 40.82
N PHE A 513 -12.43 -2.23 41.05
CA PHE A 513 -11.36 -2.06 42.02
C PHE A 513 -11.66 -0.88 42.95
N ASP A 514 -11.75 -1.15 44.25
CA ASP A 514 -11.87 -0.11 45.27
C ASP A 514 -10.53 0.55 45.60
N TYR A 515 -9.42 -0.14 45.32
CA TYR A 515 -8.05 0.35 45.50
C TYR A 515 -7.26 0.24 44.19
N CYS A 516 -6.23 1.08 44.03
CA CYS A 516 -5.37 1.06 42.85
C CYS A 516 -4.62 -0.29 42.74
N PRO A 517 -4.77 -1.05 41.65
CA PRO A 517 -4.04 -2.29 41.46
C PRO A 517 -2.53 -2.05 41.27
N ASP A 518 -1.70 -2.94 41.82
CA ASP A 518 -0.22 -2.83 41.76
C ASP A 518 0.31 -2.64 40.34
N VAL A 519 -0.32 -3.30 39.36
CA VAL A 519 0.06 -3.23 37.93
C VAL A 519 0.02 -1.83 37.33
N VAL A 520 -0.79 -0.92 37.90
CA VAL A 520 -0.90 0.47 37.44
C VAL A 520 -0.51 1.50 38.52
N HIS A 521 -0.12 1.05 39.71
CA HIS A 521 0.22 1.94 40.83
C HIS A 521 1.37 2.90 40.50
N SER A 522 2.39 2.43 39.78
CA SER A 522 3.50 3.28 39.32
C SER A 522 3.07 4.38 38.36
N ILE A 523 2.08 4.12 37.50
CA ILE A 523 1.50 5.10 36.58
C ILE A 523 0.71 6.16 37.36
N MET A 524 -0.08 5.73 38.36
CA MET A 524 -0.83 6.65 39.22
C MET A 524 0.11 7.61 39.97
N LEU A 525 1.21 7.11 40.55
CA LEU A 525 2.20 7.96 41.21
C LEU A 525 2.86 8.95 40.24
N ALA A 526 3.18 8.50 39.02
CA ALA A 526 3.75 9.35 37.98
C ALA A 526 2.80 10.50 37.60
N ASP A 527 1.50 10.22 37.46
CA ASP A 527 0.47 11.24 37.19
C ASP A 527 0.36 12.25 38.32
N ILE A 528 0.34 11.78 39.58
CA ILE A 528 0.23 12.64 40.78
C ILE A 528 1.44 13.57 40.91
N ASN A 529 2.64 13.07 40.57
CA ASN A 529 3.89 13.81 40.55
C ASN A 529 4.05 14.74 39.33
N GLY A 530 3.08 14.75 38.41
CA GLY A 530 3.08 15.66 37.26
C GLY A 530 4.02 15.24 36.12
N THR A 531 4.28 13.94 35.97
CA THR A 531 5.09 13.41 34.86
C THR A 531 4.49 13.84 33.53
N ALA A 532 5.32 14.35 32.63
CA ALA A 532 4.87 14.94 31.38
C ALA A 532 5.70 14.50 30.18
N VAL A 533 5.07 14.45 29.01
CA VAL A 533 5.68 14.00 27.75
C VAL A 533 5.48 15.06 26.66
N PRO A 534 6.52 15.42 25.89
CA PRO A 534 6.39 16.36 24.77
C PRO A 534 5.59 15.76 23.61
N ARG A 535 4.71 16.57 23.00
CA ARG A 535 3.93 16.21 21.81
C ARG A 535 3.74 17.41 20.88
N PHE A 536 3.92 17.20 19.57
CA PHE A 536 3.55 18.19 18.57
C PHE A 536 2.05 18.15 18.28
N ILE A 537 1.35 19.25 18.57
CA ILE A 537 -0.10 19.39 18.36
C ILE A 537 -0.40 20.47 17.32
N ARG A 538 -1.49 20.33 16.56
CA ARG A 538 -1.99 21.44 15.73
C ARG A 538 -2.72 22.41 16.66
N LEU A 539 -2.34 23.70 16.60
CA LEU A 539 -3.10 24.78 17.25
C LEU A 539 -4.50 24.90 16.70
#